data_AF-T2IHX2-F1
#
_entry.id   AF-T2IHX2-F1
#
_cell.length_a   1.000
_cell.length_b   1.000
_cell.length_c   1.000
_cell.angle_alpha   90.00
_cell.angle_beta   90.00
_cell.angle_gamma   90.00
#
_symmetry.space_group_name_H-M   'P 1'
#
loop_
_entity.id
_entity.type
_entity.pdbx_description
1 polymer ?
#
loop_
_entity_poly.entity_id
_entity_poly.type
_entity_poly.pdbx_seq_one_letter_code
_entity_poly.pdbx_strand_id
1 'polypeptide(L)'
;MDTGVIRVRPDKDWKSIAVMGGFAEVEQDEIKVLVNSAEAGDDIDKETAKADYSAAQSRLEEANKTGEASEQMKATSAFKRARARLQAAGGLV
;
A
#
# COMPACT_ATOMS: atom_id res chain seq x y z
N MET A 1 5.93 10.85 -0.57
CA MET A 1 5.42 9.78 0.30
C MET A 1 5.70 8.44 -0.33
N ASP A 2 6.18 7.48 0.46
CA ASP A 2 6.26 6.08 0.07
C ASP A 2 4.89 5.41 0.08
N THR A 3 4.80 4.22 -0.54
CA THR A 3 3.62 3.35 -0.49
C THR A 3 3.31 2.97 0.96
N GLY A 4 2.07 3.18 1.39
CA GLY A 4 1.68 2.98 2.79
C GLY A 4 0.18 3.18 3.03
N VAL A 5 -0.19 3.44 4.28
CA VAL A 5 -1.59 3.64 4.68
C VAL A 5 -1.75 5.02 5.31
N ILE A 6 -2.70 5.79 4.79
CA ILE A 6 -3.17 7.03 5.40
C ILE A 6 -4.37 6.67 6.27
N ARG A 7 -4.41 7.22 7.49
CA ARG A 7 -5.58 7.10 8.37
C ARG A 7 -6.19 8.47 8.55
N VAL A 8 -7.44 8.62 8.13
CA VAL A 8 -8.23 9.84 8.31
C VAL A 8 -9.30 9.60 9.36
N ARG A 9 -9.60 10.62 10.15
CA ARG A 9 -10.62 10.53 11.19
C ARG A 9 -11.64 11.66 11.01
N PRO A 10 -12.62 11.52 10.11
CA PRO A 10 -13.79 12.38 10.13
C PRO A 10 -14.54 12.12 11.45
N ASP A 11 -14.68 13.16 12.27
CA ASP A 11 -15.31 13.11 13.59
C ASP A 11 -14.68 12.11 14.57
N LYS A 12 -15.23 10.89 14.65
CA LYS A 12 -14.85 9.88 15.65
C LYS A 12 -14.35 8.57 15.05
N ASP A 13 -14.64 8.30 13.78
CA ASP A 13 -14.36 7.02 13.13
C ASP A 13 -13.07 7.07 12.30
N TRP A 14 -12.19 6.09 12.50
CA TRP A 14 -10.96 5.97 11.73
C TRP A 14 -11.26 5.26 10.41
N LYS A 15 -10.91 5.91 9.30
CA LYS A 15 -10.89 5.30 7.97
C LYS A 15 -9.46 5.12 7.51
N SER A 16 -9.15 3.94 6.99
CA SER A 16 -7.83 3.61 6.45
C SER A 16 -7.87 3.68 4.93
N ILE A 17 -6.85 4.25 4.30
CA ILE A 17 -6.73 4.37 2.85
C ILE A 17 -5.34 3.88 2.46
N ALA A 18 -5.26 2.81 1.66
CA ALA A 18 -4.02 2.39 1.05
C ALA A 18 -3.62 3.39 -0.04
N VAL A 19 -2.39 3.90 0.03
CA VAL A 19 -1.85 4.84 -0.96
C VAL A 19 -0.60 4.28 -1.61
N MET A 20 -0.53 4.36 -2.93
CA MET A 20 0.57 3.80 -3.73
C MET A 20 1.59 4.86 -4.15
N GLY A 21 2.03 5.65 -3.17
CA GLY A 21 3.02 6.71 -3.36
C GLY A 21 2.44 7.96 -4.03
N GLY A 22 3.08 9.10 -3.73
CA GLY A 22 2.62 10.41 -4.17
C GLY A 22 3.14 11.54 -3.29
N PHE A 23 2.41 12.66 -3.28
CA PHE A 23 2.73 13.87 -2.53
C PHE A 23 1.49 14.39 -1.80
N ALA A 24 1.70 14.98 -0.63
CA ALA A 24 0.67 15.65 0.13
C ALA A 24 1.10 17.11 0.32
N GLU A 25 0.17 18.02 0.05
CA GLU A 25 0.30 19.45 0.28
C GLU A 25 -0.69 19.86 1.37
N VAL A 26 -0.24 20.76 2.25
CA VAL A 26 -1.06 21.33 3.31
C VAL A 26 -1.03 22.83 3.16
N GLU A 27 -2.18 23.43 2.86
CA GLU A 27 -2.34 24.87 2.68
C GLU A 27 -3.67 25.31 3.28
N GLN A 28 -3.66 26.37 4.11
CA GLN A 28 -4.89 26.99 4.66
C GLN A 28 -5.89 25.98 5.27
N ASP A 29 -5.42 25.09 6.15
CA ASP A 29 -6.22 24.02 6.77
C ASP A 29 -6.82 23.00 5.78
N GLU A 30 -6.41 23.03 4.51
CA GLU A 30 -6.77 22.07 3.48
C GLU A 30 -5.57 21.12 3.21
N ILE A 31 -5.85 19.81 3.19
CA ILE A 31 -4.86 18.78 2.88
C ILE A 31 -5.19 18.18 1.51
N LYS A 32 -4.33 18.43 0.52
CA LYS A 32 -4.42 17.86 -0.83
C LYS A 32 -3.43 16.73 -0.98
N VAL A 33 -3.91 15.51 -1.24
CA VAL A 33 -3.06 14.34 -1.45
C VAL A 33 -3.16 13.88 -2.89
N LEU A 34 -2.09 14.04 -3.67
CA LEU A 34 -1.98 13.54 -5.03
C LEU A 34 -1.21 12.23 -5.01
N VAL A 35 -1.87 11.14 -5.39
CA VAL A 35 -1.29 9.80 -5.44
C VAL A 35 -1.55 9.16 -6.79
N ASN A 36 -0.70 8.20 -7.16
CA ASN A 36 -0.90 7.43 -8.38
C ASN A 36 -2.12 6.50 -8.26
N SER A 37 -2.30 5.88 -7.10
CA SER A 37 -3.45 5.04 -6.80
C SER A 37 -3.79 5.11 -5.30
N ALA A 38 -5.07 5.16 -4.98
CA ALA A 38 -5.62 5.05 -3.63
C ALA A 38 -6.75 4.02 -3.60
N GLU A 39 -6.84 3.27 -2.51
CA GLU A 39 -7.93 2.31 -2.28
C GLU A 39 -8.39 2.43 -0.83
N ALA A 40 -9.70 2.56 -0.60
CA ALA A 40 -10.24 2.62 0.75
C ALA A 40 -10.15 1.23 1.39
N GLY A 41 -9.64 1.16 2.62
CA GLY A 41 -9.46 -0.09 3.35
C GLY A 41 -10.75 -0.89 3.55
N ASP A 42 -11.90 -0.21 3.54
CA ASP A 42 -13.23 -0.81 3.62
C ASP A 42 -13.62 -1.58 2.35
N ASP A 43 -13.10 -1.19 1.18
CA ASP A 43 -13.33 -1.87 -0.12
C ASP A 43 -12.36 -3.05 -0.34
N ILE A 44 -11.34 -3.20 0.52
CA ILE A 44 -10.32 -4.23 0.36
C ILE A 44 -10.74 -5.52 1.05
N ASP A 45 -10.94 -6.57 0.27
CA ASP A 45 -11.12 -7.91 0.81
C ASP A 45 -9.81 -8.41 1.47
N LYS A 46 -9.88 -8.67 2.78
CA LYS A 46 -8.72 -9.04 3.60
C LYS A 46 -8.11 -10.38 3.19
N GLU A 47 -8.93 -11.34 2.76
CA GLU A 47 -8.45 -12.67 2.36
C GLU A 47 -7.66 -12.58 1.05
N THR A 48 -8.21 -11.85 0.08
CA THR A 48 -7.57 -11.54 -1.20
C THR A 48 -6.29 -10.75 -0.99
N ALA A 49 -6.30 -9.72 -0.14
CA ALA A 49 -5.10 -8.93 0.16
C ALA A 49 -3.99 -9.76 0.82
N LYS A 50 -4.36 -10.75 1.65
CA LYS A 50 -3.40 -11.68 2.27
C LYS A 50 -2.80 -12.64 1.25
N ALA A 51 -3.62 -13.17 0.34
CA ALA A 51 -3.14 -14.02 -0.75
C ALA A 51 -2.18 -13.25 -1.67
N ASP A 52 -2.55 -12.02 -2.05
CA ASP A 52 -1.71 -11.11 -2.85
C ASP A 52 -0.38 -10.80 -2.15
N TYR A 53 -0.41 -10.55 -0.84
CA TYR A 53 0.80 -10.32 -0.05
C TYR A 53 1.72 -11.53 -0.07
N SER A 54 1.20 -12.73 0.17
CA SER A 54 1.98 -13.96 0.15
C SER A 54 2.58 -14.22 -1.24
N ALA A 55 1.80 -14.03 -2.30
CA ALA A 55 2.28 -14.21 -3.67
C ALA A 55 3.35 -13.18 -4.05
N ALA A 56 3.19 -11.92 -3.63
CA ALA A 56 4.18 -10.87 -3.85
C ALA A 56 5.47 -11.11 -3.05
N GLN A 57 5.37 -11.67 -1.84
CA GLN A 57 6.51 -12.05 -1.03
C GLN A 57 7.32 -13.18 -1.70
N SER A 58 6.66 -14.26 -2.15
CA SER A 58 7.34 -15.34 -2.86
C SER A 58 8.04 -14.84 -4.13
N ARG A 59 7.37 -13.99 -4.91
CA ARG A 59 7.98 -13.36 -6.10
C ARG A 59 9.20 -12.51 -5.78
N LEU A 60 9.18 -11.78 -4.66
CA LEU A 60 10.33 -11.00 -4.21
C LEU A 60 11.51 -11.90 -3.83
N GLU A 61 11.24 -13.01 -3.13
CA GLU A 61 12.26 -14.00 -2.80
C GLU A 61 12.86 -14.65 -4.05
N GLU A 62 12.03 -14.96 -5.05
CA GLU A 62 12.49 -15.48 -6.34
C GLU A 62 13.33 -14.45 -7.12
N ALA A 63 12.86 -13.20 -7.22
CA ALA A 63 13.60 -12.13 -7.89
C ALA A 63 14.94 -11.80 -7.20
N ASN A 64 15.00 -11.95 -5.87
CA ASN A 64 16.26 -11.81 -5.13
C ASN A 64 17.26 -12.93 -5.46
N LYS A 65 16.80 -14.11 -5.88
CA LYS A 65 17.67 -15.24 -6.28
C LYS A 65 18.21 -15.11 -7.71
N THR A 66 17.45 -14.50 -8.62
CA THR A 66 17.88 -14.35 -10.03
C THR A 66 18.92 -13.26 -10.23
N GLY A 67 18.99 -12.27 -9.33
CA GLY A 67 20.00 -11.20 -9.37
C GLY A 67 19.74 -10.10 -10.41
N GLU A 68 18.60 -10.15 -11.11
CA GLU A 68 18.23 -9.12 -12.08
C GLU A 68 17.63 -7.89 -11.36
N ALA A 69 18.38 -6.79 -11.36
CA ALA A 69 17.98 -5.56 -10.66
C ALA A 69 16.60 -5.03 -11.11
N SER A 70 16.23 -5.20 -12.38
CA SER A 70 14.91 -4.77 -12.88
C SER A 70 13.76 -5.59 -12.26
N GLU A 71 13.92 -6.91 -12.19
CA GLU A 71 12.90 -7.79 -11.62
C GLU A 71 12.81 -7.63 -10.10
N GLN A 72 13.95 -7.43 -9.43
CA GLN A 72 13.99 -7.09 -7.99
C GLN A 72 13.23 -5.79 -7.69
N MET A 73 13.42 -4.75 -8.51
CA MET A 73 12.70 -3.49 -8.34
C MET A 73 11.19 -3.68 -8.53
N LYS A 74 10.76 -4.38 -9.57
CA LYS A 74 9.33 -4.65 -9.83
C LYS A 74 8.71 -5.47 -8.70
N ALA A 75 9.38 -6.53 -8.26
CA ALA A 75 8.92 -7.39 -7.18
C ALA A 75 8.85 -6.63 -5.85
N THR A 76 9.83 -5.78 -5.57
CA THR A 76 9.85 -4.93 -4.37
C THR A 76 8.68 -3.94 -4.37
N SER A 77 8.43 -3.27 -5.50
CA SER A 77 7.28 -2.39 -5.65
C SER A 77 5.95 -3.13 -5.49
N ALA A 78 5.81 -4.32 -6.07
CA ALA A 78 4.63 -5.15 -5.93
C ALA A 78 4.39 -5.58 -4.47
N PHE A 79 5.45 -6.00 -3.78
CA PHE A 79 5.41 -6.35 -2.35
C PHE A 79 4.99 -5.17 -1.47
N LYS A 80 5.58 -3.99 -1.69
CA LYS A 80 5.19 -2.77 -0.96
C LYS A 80 3.71 -2.42 -1.17
N ARG A 81 3.21 -2.55 -2.41
CA ARG A 81 1.78 -2.33 -2.73
C ARG A 81 0.86 -3.32 -2.01
N ALA A 82 1.16 -4.62 -2.11
CA ALA A 82 0.35 -5.66 -1.47
C ALA A 82 0.34 -5.51 0.05
N ARG A 83 1.49 -5.15 0.64
CA ARG A 83 1.60 -4.84 2.06
C ARG A 83 0.71 -3.67 2.47
N ALA A 84 0.73 -2.57 1.73
CA ALA A 84 -0.10 -1.40 2.04
C ALA A 84 -1.61 -1.72 1.93
N ARG A 85 -2.04 -2.51 0.94
CA ARG A 85 -3.43 -2.98 0.83
C ARG A 85 -3.84 -3.82 2.04
N LEU A 86 -3.02 -4.80 2.41
CA LEU A 86 -3.30 -5.65 3.57
C LEU A 86 -3.36 -4.84 4.88
N GLN A 87 -2.47 -3.85 5.05
CA GLN A 87 -2.50 -2.94 6.19
C GLN A 87 -3.77 -2.07 6.24
N ALA A 88 -4.24 -1.59 5.10
CA ALA A 88 -5.45 -0.78 5.03
C ALA A 88 -6.71 -1.63 5.31
N ALA A 89 -6.73 -2.90 4.90
CA ALA A 89 -7.79 -3.88 5.21
C ALA A 89 -7.83 -4.31 6.70
N GLY A 90 -7.03 -3.70 7.58
CA GLY A 90 -6.92 -4.09 8.98
C GLY A 90 -6.13 -5.39 9.21
N GLY A 91 -5.26 -5.77 8.27
CA GLY A 91 -4.21 -6.74 8.49
C GLY A 91 -3.04 -6.12 9.25
N LEU A 92 -2.67 -6.68 10.39
CA LEU A 92 -1.36 -6.41 10.98
C LEU A 92 -0.29 -7.06 10.08
N VAL A 93 0.74 -6.31 9.71
CA VAL A 93 1.91 -6.76 8.95
C VAL A 93 3.19 -6.49 9.71
#